data_AF-A0A9X8VGQ4-F1
#
_entry.id   AF-A0A9X8VGQ4-F1
#
_cell.length_a   1.000
_cell.length_b   1.000
_cell.length_c   1.000
_cell.angle_alpha   90.00
_cell.angle_beta   90.00
_cell.angle_gamma   90.00
#
_symmetry.space_group_name_H-M   'P 1'
#
loop_
_entity.id
_entity.type
_entity.pdbx_description
1 polymer ?
#
loop_
_entity_poly.entity_id
_entity_poly.type
_entity_poly.pdbx_seq_one_letter_code
_entity_poly.pdbx_strand_id
1 'polypeptide(L)'
;GMVLGLQGYIVLTTYSAEASLGMMVALSLLRELGPVVTALLFAGRAGSALTAEIGLMKATEQISSLEMMAVDPLRRIVAPRFWAGLISMPLLTIIFVAIGIWG
;
A
#
# COMPACT_ATOMS: atom_id res chain seq x y z
N GLY A 1 -5.66 -11.39 -9.34
CA GLY A 1 -7.08 -11.71 -9.46
C GLY A 1 -7.35 -13.19 -9.54
N MET A 2 -6.41 -14.02 -10.00
CA MET A 2 -6.57 -15.48 -10.19
C MET A 2 -7.50 -16.21 -9.20
N VAL A 3 -7.29 -16.04 -7.88
CA VAL A 3 -8.16 -16.67 -6.86
C VAL A 3 -9.59 -16.12 -6.89
N LEU A 4 -9.76 -14.80 -6.99
CA LEU A 4 -11.08 -14.15 -7.13
C LEU A 4 -11.76 -14.53 -8.44
N GLY A 5 -11.00 -14.65 -9.53
CA GLY A 5 -11.50 -15.11 -10.82
C GLY A 5 -12.02 -16.55 -10.76
N LEU A 6 -11.24 -17.45 -10.17
CA LEU A 6 -11.62 -18.86 -10.02
C LEU A 6 -12.85 -19.03 -9.12
N GLN A 7 -12.85 -18.43 -7.93
CA GLN A 7 -14.00 -18.51 -7.02
C GLN A 7 -15.23 -17.81 -7.60
N GLY A 8 -15.03 -16.65 -8.23
CA GLY A 8 -16.08 -15.90 -8.91
C GLY A 8 -16.76 -16.69 -10.03
N TYR A 9 -15.97 -17.41 -10.82
CA TYR A 9 -16.48 -18.22 -11.92
C TYR A 9 -17.40 -19.33 -11.40
N ILE A 10 -16.97 -20.08 -10.37
CA ILE A 10 -17.76 -21.17 -9.79
C ILE A 10 -19.11 -20.68 -9.25
N VAL A 11 -19.16 -19.46 -8.69
CA VAL A 11 -20.41 -18.86 -8.21
C VAL A 11 -21.31 -18.43 -9.36
N LEU A 12 -20.75 -17.79 -10.40
CA LEU A 12 -21.52 -17.22 -11.51
C LEU A 12 -22.04 -18.27 -12.50
N THR A 13 -21.37 -19.41 -12.64
CA THR A 13 -21.83 -20.54 -13.48
C THR A 13 -23.18 -21.09 -12.99
N THR A 14 -23.41 -21.08 -11.67
CA THR A 14 -24.68 -21.52 -11.05
C THR A 14 -25.87 -20.67 -11.50
N TYR A 15 -25.63 -19.40 -11.85
CA TYR A 15 -26.64 -18.45 -12.32
C TYR A 15 -26.57 -18.21 -13.83
N SER A 16 -25.77 -18.98 -14.58
CA SER A 16 -25.51 -18.77 -16.01
C SER A 16 -25.02 -17.35 -16.35
N ALA A 17 -24.30 -16.71 -15.42
CA ALA A 17 -23.89 -15.29 -15.49
C ALA A 17 -22.36 -15.11 -15.72
N GLU A 18 -21.71 -16.07 -16.36
CA GLU A 18 -20.25 -16.14 -16.54
C GLU A 18 -19.64 -14.91 -17.24
N ALA A 19 -20.39 -14.29 -18.17
CA ALA A 19 -19.97 -13.07 -18.86
C ALA A 19 -19.75 -11.87 -17.92
N SER A 20 -20.36 -11.89 -16.72
CA SER A 20 -20.23 -10.82 -15.72
C SER A 20 -19.02 -10.97 -14.82
N LEU A 21 -18.19 -12.00 -15.01
CA LEU A 21 -17.02 -12.27 -14.17
C LEU A 21 -16.04 -11.09 -14.12
N GLY A 22 -15.75 -10.48 -15.28
CA GLY A 22 -14.82 -9.35 -15.36
C GLY A 22 -15.31 -8.12 -14.60
N MET A 23 -16.62 -7.82 -14.68
CA MET A 23 -17.22 -6.71 -13.93
C MET A 23 -17.15 -6.95 -12.42
N MET A 24 -17.44 -8.17 -11.98
CA MET A 24 -17.36 -8.55 -10.56
C MET A 24 -15.94 -8.40 -10.02
N VAL A 25 -14.93 -8.93 -10.73
CA VAL A 25 -13.52 -8.86 -10.33
C VAL A 25 -13.02 -7.40 -10.28
N ALA A 26 -13.31 -6.62 -11.32
CA ALA A 26 -12.88 -5.22 -11.39
C ALA A 26 -13.50 -4.36 -10.28
N LEU A 27 -14.81 -4.49 -10.03
CA LEU A 27 -15.49 -3.72 -8.98
C LEU A 27 -14.99 -4.09 -7.58
N SER A 28 -14.79 -5.39 -7.32
CA SER A 28 -14.32 -5.88 -6.02
C SER A 28 -12.89 -5.39 -5.71
N LEU A 29 -12.01 -5.38 -6.72
CA LEU A 29 -10.66 -4.88 -6.57
C LEU A 29 -10.60 -3.35 -6.43
N LEU A 30 -11.37 -2.61 -7.22
CA LEU A 30 -11.32 -1.14 -7.18
C LEU A 30 -11.90 -0.55 -5.89
N ARG A 31 -12.96 -1.15 -5.34
CA ARG A 31 -13.69 -0.57 -4.20
C ARG A 31 -13.21 -1.05 -2.84
N GLU A 32 -12.86 -2.32 -2.73
CA GLU A 32 -12.64 -2.94 -1.42
C GLU A 32 -11.20 -3.44 -1.31
N LEU A 33 -10.87 -4.46 -2.10
CA LEU A 33 -9.67 -5.25 -1.85
C LEU A 33 -8.39 -4.54 -2.26
N GLY A 34 -8.41 -3.76 -3.34
CA GLY A 34 -7.22 -3.08 -3.88
C GLY A 34 -6.59 -2.12 -2.85
N PRO A 35 -7.31 -1.06 -2.43
CA PRO A 35 -6.77 -0.09 -1.49
C PRO A 35 -6.48 -0.70 -0.11
N VAL A 36 -7.36 -1.55 0.41
CA VAL A 36 -7.25 -2.09 1.77
C VAL A 36 -6.06 -3.05 1.90
N VAL A 37 -5.93 -4.01 0.97
CA VAL A 37 -4.82 -4.97 1.03
C VAL A 37 -3.51 -4.28 0.75
N THR A 38 -3.46 -3.35 -0.20
CA THR A 38 -2.23 -2.58 -0.48
C THR A 38 -1.79 -1.77 0.75
N ALA A 39 -2.73 -1.11 1.45
CA ALA A 39 -2.42 -0.35 2.66
C ALA A 39 -1.89 -1.23 3.80
N LEU A 40 -2.49 -2.41 4.02
CA LEU A 40 -2.03 -3.36 5.05
C LEU A 40 -0.61 -3.86 4.76
N LEU A 41 -0.32 -4.22 3.50
CA LEU A 41 1.01 -4.67 3.09
C LEU A 41 2.05 -3.54 3.19
N PHE A 42 1.67 -2.32 2.80
CA PHE A 42 2.52 -1.15 2.92
C PHE A 42 2.85 -0.83 4.39
N ALA A 43 1.85 -0.85 5.27
CA ALA A 43 2.05 -0.64 6.70
C ALA A 43 3.01 -1.70 7.28
N GLY A 44 2.83 -2.96 6.92
CA GLY A 44 3.67 -4.06 7.39
C GLY A 44 5.14 -3.97 6.94
N ARG A 45 5.40 -3.56 5.68
CA ARG A 45 6.76 -3.49 5.13
C ARG A 45 7.38 -2.10 5.28
N ALA A 46 6.81 -1.09 4.63
CA ALA A 46 7.37 0.25 4.58
C ALA A 46 7.18 0.99 5.91
N GLY A 47 6.02 0.84 6.57
CA GLY A 47 5.76 1.44 7.88
C GLY A 47 6.72 0.93 8.97
N SER A 48 6.92 -0.38 9.04
CA SER A 48 7.87 -1.00 9.97
C SER A 48 9.31 -0.54 9.70
N ALA A 49 9.73 -0.49 8.44
CA ALA A 49 11.08 -0.05 8.06
C ALA A 49 11.33 1.43 8.42
N LEU A 50 10.38 2.32 8.12
CA LEU A 50 10.46 3.74 8.47
C LEU A 50 10.56 3.94 9.99
N THR A 51 9.76 3.19 10.76
CA THR A 51 9.78 3.26 12.22
C THR A 51 11.12 2.79 12.78
N ALA A 52 11.67 1.69 12.25
CA ALA A 52 12.98 1.18 12.65
C ALA A 52 14.12 2.16 12.32
N GLU A 53 14.07 2.80 11.15
CA GLU A 53 15.07 3.80 10.73
C GLU A 53 15.05 5.03 11.65
N ILE A 54 13.87 5.56 11.99
CA ILE A 54 13.74 6.66 12.95
C ILE A 54 14.21 6.24 14.35
N GLY A 55 13.82 5.04 14.78
CA GLY A 55 14.25 4.47 16.06
C GLY A 55 15.77 4.35 16.17
N LEU A 56 16.45 3.92 15.10
CA LEU A 56 17.90 3.80 15.05
C LEU A 56 18.60 5.17 15.08
N MET A 57 18.09 6.15 14.34
CA MET A 57 18.62 7.52 14.39
C MET A 57 18.46 8.16 15.78
N LYS A 58 17.36 7.84 16.48
CA LYS A 58 17.17 8.27 17.87
C LYS A 58 18.14 7.56 18.82
N ALA A 59 18.29 6.24 18.70
CA ALA A 59 19.19 5.45 19.56
C ALA A 59 20.68 5.80 19.39
N THR A 60 21.05 6.32 18.23
CA THR A 60 22.42 6.77 17.91
C THR A 60 22.63 8.28 18.10
N GLU A 61 21.67 8.97 18.73
CA GLU A 61 21.71 10.42 19.03
C GLU A 61 21.85 11.33 17.78
N GLN A 62 21.54 10.82 16.58
CA GLN A 62 21.62 11.58 15.34
C GLN A 62 20.55 12.68 15.24
N ILE A 63 19.40 12.48 15.90
CA ILE A 63 18.34 13.51 15.94
C ILE A 63 18.78 14.67 16.83
N SER A 64 19.32 14.36 18.02
CA SER A 64 19.83 15.34 18.98
C SER A 64 21.00 16.14 18.39
N SER A 65 21.87 15.50 17.61
CA SER A 65 22.99 16.19 16.97
C SER A 65 22.55 17.21 15.91
N LEU A 66 21.46 16.93 15.17
CA LEU A 66 20.88 17.89 14.22
C LEU A 66 20.31 19.13 14.92
N GLU A 67 19.67 18.95 16.07
CA GLU A 67 19.15 20.06 16.88
C GLU A 67 20.30 20.96 17.39
N MET A 68 21.43 20.38 17.79
CA MET A 68 22.64 21.13 18.17
C MET A 68 23.24 21.94 17.02
N MET A 69 23.02 21.51 15.78
CA MET A 69 23.42 22.24 14.56
C MET A 69 22.38 23.30 14.13
N ALA A 70 21.38 23.59 14.97
CA ALA A 70 20.25 24.48 14.66
C ALA A 70 19.44 24.05 13.42
N VAL A 71 19.41 22.74 13.12
CA VAL A 71 18.63 22.16 12.02
C VAL A 71 17.40 21.47 12.60
N ASP A 72 16.21 21.87 12.15
CA ASP A 72 14.96 21.24 12.54
C ASP A 72 14.87 19.79 12.00
N PRO A 73 14.92 18.76 12.86
CA PRO A 73 14.89 17.36 12.43
C PRO A 73 13.51 16.97 11.86
N LEU A 74 12.44 17.64 12.27
CA LEU A 74 11.09 17.33 11.82
C LEU A 74 10.91 17.69 10.35
N ARG A 75 11.37 18.88 9.95
CA ARG A 75 11.37 19.31 8.55
C ARG A 75 12.36 18.53 7.69
N ARG A 76 13.52 18.14 8.23
CA ARG A 76 14.57 17.52 7.42
C ARG A 76 14.40 16.00 7.24
N ILE A 77 13.88 15.32 8.25
CA ILE A 77 13.76 13.84 8.25
C ILE A 77 12.30 13.42 8.02
N VAL A 78 11.37 13.96 8.80
CA VAL A 78 9.98 13.48 8.80
C VAL A 78 9.22 13.95 7.56
N ALA A 79 9.33 15.24 7.19
CA ALA A 79 8.56 15.80 6.09
C ALA A 79 8.82 15.10 4.73
N PRO A 80 10.07 14.85 4.29
CA PRO A 80 10.32 14.16 3.03
C PRO A 80 9.75 12.73 3.02
N ARG A 81 9.86 12.02 4.14
CA ARG A 81 9.35 10.64 4.29
C ARG A 81 7.83 10.60 4.27
N PHE A 82 7.16 11.58 4.86
CA PHE A 82 5.72 11.72 4.80
C PHE A 82 5.22 11.89 3.36
N TRP A 83 5.83 12.81 2.60
CA TRP A 83 5.48 13.02 1.19
C TRP A 83 5.77 11.79 0.32
N ALA A 84 6.89 11.11 0.56
CA ALA A 84 7.20 9.87 -0.14
C ALA A 84 6.13 8.78 0.12
N GLY A 85 5.67 8.62 1.36
CA GLY A 85 4.57 7.71 1.71
C GLY A 85 3.25 8.09 1.06
N LEU A 86 2.90 9.39 1.09
CA LEU A 86 1.66 9.91 0.52
C LEU A 86 1.57 9.70 -1.00
N ILE A 87 2.68 9.87 -1.72
CA ILE A 87 2.74 9.69 -3.18
C ILE A 87 2.82 8.21 -3.57
N SER A 88 3.57 7.41 -2.81
CA SER A 88 3.76 5.99 -3.14
C SER A 88 2.50 5.15 -2.92
N MET A 89 1.69 5.45 -1.90
CA MET A 89 0.48 4.68 -1.56
C MET A 89 -0.54 4.59 -2.72
N PRO A 90 -0.98 5.70 -3.34
CA PRO A 90 -1.88 5.65 -4.50
C PRO A 90 -1.25 4.93 -5.69
N LEU A 91 0.04 5.17 -5.95
CA LEU A 91 0.75 4.59 -7.08
C LEU A 91 0.82 3.07 -7.00
N LEU A 92 1.14 2.54 -5.81
CA LEU A 92 1.18 1.11 -5.54
C LEU A 92 -0.22 0.48 -5.64
N THR A 93 -1.25 1.20 -5.19
CA THR A 93 -2.65 0.73 -5.27
C THR A 93 -3.09 0.55 -6.73
N ILE A 94 -2.74 1.49 -7.61
CA ILE A 94 -3.04 1.41 -9.05
C ILE A 94 -2.38 0.17 -9.67
N ILE A 95 -1.10 -0.06 -9.36
CA ILE A 95 -0.35 -1.22 -9.85
C ILE A 95 -0.98 -2.52 -9.34
N PHE A 96 -1.35 -2.58 -8.07
CA PHE A 96 -1.99 -3.75 -7.47
C PHE A 96 -3.30 -4.09 -8.18
N VAL A 97 -4.15 -3.09 -8.44
CA VAL A 97 -5.41 -3.29 -9.16
C VAL A 97 -5.17 -3.71 -10.61
N ALA A 98 -4.22 -3.11 -11.30
CA ALA A 98 -3.92 -3.45 -12.71
C ALA A 98 -3.47 -4.92 -12.86
N ILE A 99 -2.51 -5.36 -12.05
CA ILE A 99 -2.06 -6.76 -12.02
C ILE A 99 -3.19 -7.67 -11.53
N GLY A 100 -3.98 -7.19 -10.57
CA GLY A 100 -5.14 -7.88 -10.02
C GLY A 100 -6.22 -8.19 -11.06
N ILE A 101 -6.45 -7.30 -12.02
CA ILE A 101 -7.40 -7.49 -13.12
C ILE A 101 -6.79 -8.35 -14.25
N TRP A 102 -5.50 -8.20 -14.52
CA TRP A 102 -4.82 -8.93 -15.60
C TRP A 102 -4.71 -10.43 -15.36
N GLY A 103 -4.39 -10.84 -14.12
CA GLY A 103 -4.26 -12.26 -13.74
C GLY A 103 -5.44 -12.75 -12.95
#